data_AF-A0A6G1VNK2-F1
#
_entry.id   AF-A0A6G1VNK2-F1
#
_cell.length_a   1.000
_cell.length_b   1.000
_cell.length_c   1.000
_cell.angle_alpha   90.00
_cell.angle_beta   90.00
_cell.angle_gamma   90.00
#
_symmetry.space_group_name_H-M   'P 1'
#
loop_
_entity.id
_entity.type
_entity.pdbx_description
1 polymer ?
#
loop_
_entity_poly.entity_id
_entity_poly.type
_entity_poly.pdbx_seq_one_letter_code
_entity_poly.pdbx_strand_id
1 'polypeptide(L)'
;MAKDINSDAMSNLLQGLTSDNEAATASSSSKKDDNVKSDKRKKPSGKVKSETISTLVDCDKMAKIRSIASIEGLSIRDVIGVGINMVIEKYEKSHGAIHVKKKQKGNIDEIFQ
;
A
#
# COMPACT_ATOMS: atom_id res chain seq x y z
N MET A 1 6.45 37.02 -31.10
CA MET A 1 5.34 37.17 -30.15
C MET A 1 5.72 36.41 -28.89
N ALA A 2 6.23 37.10 -27.87
CA ALA A 2 6.54 36.47 -26.58
C ALA A 2 5.22 36.24 -25.83
N LYS A 3 5.00 35.03 -25.31
CA LYS A 3 3.87 34.74 -24.44
C LYS A 3 4.25 35.17 -23.03
N ASP A 4 3.67 36.27 -22.57
CA ASP A 4 3.82 36.71 -21.20
C ASP A 4 3.08 35.73 -20.27
N ILE A 5 3.82 35.22 -19.28
CA ILE A 5 3.28 34.31 -18.28
C ILE A 5 2.40 35.13 -17.35
N ASN A 6 1.13 34.75 -17.21
CA ASN A 6 0.18 35.45 -16.36
C ASN A 6 0.61 35.34 -14.88
N SER A 7 1.08 36.44 -14.30
CA SER A 7 1.48 36.54 -12.89
C SER A 7 0.35 36.18 -11.92
N ASP A 8 -0.89 36.44 -12.31
CA ASP A 8 -2.07 36.14 -11.48
C ASP A 8 -2.36 34.64 -11.41
N ALA A 9 -1.91 33.86 -12.40
CA ALA A 9 -2.03 32.41 -12.35
C ALA A 9 -1.09 31.79 -11.29
N MET A 10 0.08 32.38 -11.09
CA MET A 10 1.05 31.93 -10.08
C MET A 10 0.61 32.34 -8.67
N SER A 11 0.05 33.54 -8.49
CA SER A 11 -0.45 34.00 -7.19
C SER A 11 -1.63 33.16 -6.70
N ASN A 12 -2.58 32.84 -7.58
CA ASN A 12 -3.72 31.99 -7.24
C ASN A 12 -3.30 30.56 -6.85
N LEU A 13 -2.23 30.04 -7.46
CA LEU A 13 -1.71 28.72 -7.17
C LEU A 13 -1.00 28.68 -5.80
N LEU A 14 -0.27 29.74 -5.46
CA LEU A 14 0.36 29.90 -4.15
C LEU A 14 -0.66 30.15 -3.04
N GLN A 15 -1.70 30.95 -3.30
CA GLN A 15 -2.76 31.23 -2.33
C GLN A 15 -3.51 29.96 -1.89
N GLY A 16 -3.69 28.99 -2.81
CA GLY A 16 -4.29 27.70 -2.50
C GLY A 16 -3.39 26.78 -1.65
N LEU A 17 -2.08 27.01 -1.66
CA LEU A 17 -1.08 26.27 -0.86
C LEU A 17 -0.79 26.94 0.49
N THR A 18 -0.92 28.26 0.60
CA THR A 18 -0.63 29.05 1.81
C THR A 18 -1.87 29.49 2.57
N SER A 19 -3.07 29.04 2.19
CA SER A 19 -4.26 29.30 3.01
C SER A 19 -4.20 28.42 4.24
N ASP A 20 -3.49 28.93 5.24
CA ASP A 20 -3.51 28.43 6.61
C ASP A 20 -4.95 28.49 7.12
N ASN A 21 -5.40 27.33 7.60
CA ASN A 21 -6.65 27.15 8.32
C ASN A 21 -6.61 27.99 9.60
N GLU A 22 -7.19 29.19 9.55
CA GLU A 22 -7.42 30.06 10.70
C GLU A 22 -8.40 29.39 11.68
N ALA A 23 -7.83 28.69 12.65
CA ALA A 23 -8.45 28.49 13.95
C ALA A 23 -7.42 28.70 15.06
N ALA A 24 -7.70 29.71 15.89
CA ALA A 24 -7.26 29.94 17.25
C ALA A 24 -5.95 30.74 17.50
N THR A 25 -6.17 32.03 17.82
CA THR A 25 -5.70 32.78 19.01
C THR A 25 -4.22 32.69 19.48
N ALA A 26 -3.65 33.89 19.61
CA ALA A 26 -2.35 34.24 20.19
C ALA A 26 -2.01 33.59 21.55
N SER A 27 -0.74 33.23 21.76
CA SER A 27 0.21 33.87 22.71
C SER A 27 1.41 32.99 23.11
N SER A 28 2.60 33.64 23.14
CA SER A 28 3.78 33.43 24.01
C SER A 28 4.44 32.05 24.21
N SER A 29 5.71 32.00 23.79
CA SER A 29 6.91 31.46 24.47
C SER A 29 6.91 30.08 25.14
N SER A 30 7.97 29.32 24.80
CA SER A 30 8.83 28.47 25.63
C SER A 30 8.87 26.96 25.30
N LYS A 31 10.10 26.54 24.94
CA LYS A 31 10.76 25.23 25.12
C LYS A 31 9.90 23.96 25.11
N LYS A 32 10.14 23.08 24.14
CA LYS A 32 10.70 21.73 24.39
C LYS A 32 11.03 21.01 23.09
N ASP A 33 12.23 20.45 23.05
CA ASP A 33 12.54 19.26 22.27
C ASP A 33 11.44 18.22 22.50
N ASP A 34 10.71 17.87 21.44
CA ASP A 34 10.06 16.58 21.36
C ASP A 34 10.57 15.86 20.12
N ASN A 35 11.61 15.07 20.37
CA ASN A 35 12.08 14.00 19.53
C ASN A 35 10.93 13.00 19.37
N VAL A 36 10.04 13.26 18.39
CA VAL A 36 9.13 12.23 17.92
C VAL A 36 10.00 11.20 17.20
N LYS A 37 10.47 10.22 17.96
CA LYS A 37 10.86 8.91 17.45
C LYS A 37 9.65 8.39 16.69
N SER A 38 9.62 8.69 15.39
CA SER A 38 8.88 7.88 14.45
C SER A 38 9.39 6.46 14.66
N ASP A 39 8.52 5.62 15.21
CA ASP A 39 8.74 4.21 15.42
C ASP A 39 8.87 3.58 14.02
N LYS A 40 10.05 3.75 13.43
CA LYS A 40 10.49 3.04 12.24
C LYS A 40 10.55 1.60 12.68
N ARG A 41 9.41 0.90 12.55
CA ARG A 41 9.32 -0.56 12.51
C ARG A 41 10.55 -1.01 11.74
N LYS A 42 11.49 -1.65 12.46
CA LYS A 42 12.71 -2.19 11.88
C LYS A 42 12.29 -3.02 10.68
N LYS A 43 12.49 -2.49 9.48
CA LYS A 43 12.37 -3.31 8.26
C LYS A 43 13.35 -4.46 8.48
N PRO A 44 12.91 -5.72 8.45
CA PRO A 44 13.84 -6.84 8.53
C PRO A 44 14.88 -6.63 7.43
N SER A 45 16.12 -6.40 7.83
CA SER A 45 17.24 -6.02 6.96
C SER A 45 17.83 -7.23 6.23
N GLY A 46 16.96 -8.14 5.80
CA GLY A 46 17.29 -9.17 4.82
C GLY A 46 16.70 -8.74 3.49
N LYS A 47 17.49 -8.69 2.43
CA LYS A 47 16.94 -8.62 1.06
C LYS A 47 16.15 -9.91 0.83
N VAL A 48 14.85 -9.89 1.14
CA VAL A 48 13.94 -10.97 0.75
C VAL A 48 13.98 -11.00 -0.77
N LYS A 49 14.33 -12.16 -1.34
CA LYS A 49 14.25 -12.36 -2.78
C LYS A 49 12.77 -12.18 -3.17
N SER A 50 12.49 -11.13 -3.93
CA SER A 50 11.15 -10.81 -4.39
C SER A 50 11.05 -11.03 -5.88
N GLU A 51 9.95 -11.65 -6.30
CA GLU A 51 9.61 -11.83 -7.71
C GLU A 51 8.39 -10.97 -8.06
N THR A 52 8.35 -10.48 -9.31
CA THR A 52 7.21 -9.73 -9.83
C THR A 52 6.29 -10.67 -10.59
N ILE A 53 5.00 -10.62 -10.29
CA ILE A 53 3.98 -11.35 -11.04
C ILE A 53 3.10 -10.37 -11.81
N SER A 54 2.64 -10.78 -12.99
CA SER A 54 1.63 -10.08 -13.79
C SER A 54 0.57 -11.10 -14.22
N THR A 55 -0.70 -10.76 -14.02
CA THR A 55 -1.83 -11.64 -14.36
C THR A 55 -3.10 -10.82 -14.59
N LEU A 56 -4.13 -11.46 -15.16
CA LEU A 56 -5.46 -10.89 -15.32
C LEU A 56 -6.32 -11.21 -14.09
N VAL A 57 -7.11 -10.23 -13.65
CA VAL A 57 -8.03 -10.35 -12.51
C VAL A 57 -9.38 -9.77 -12.94
N ASP A 58 -10.47 -10.45 -12.58
CA ASP A 58 -11.83 -9.95 -12.83
C ASP A 58 -12.03 -8.55 -12.24
N CYS A 59 -12.68 -7.65 -12.99
CA CYS A 59 -12.87 -6.25 -12.61
C CYS A 59 -13.51 -6.11 -11.22
N ASP A 60 -14.55 -6.89 -10.93
CA ASP A 60 -15.28 -6.82 -9.65
C ASP A 60 -14.40 -7.26 -8.46
N LYS A 61 -13.58 -8.30 -8.65
CA LYS A 61 -12.65 -8.77 -7.63
C LYS A 61 -11.56 -7.72 -7.37
N MET A 62 -11.02 -7.12 -8.44
CA MET A 62 -10.02 -6.07 -8.31
C MET A 62 -10.59 -4.80 -7.64
N ALA A 63 -11.83 -4.43 -7.94
CA ALA A 63 -12.51 -3.31 -7.28
C ALA A 63 -12.65 -3.53 -5.77
N LYS A 64 -13.00 -4.76 -5.34
CA LYS A 64 -13.03 -5.13 -3.92
C LYS A 64 -11.64 -5.06 -3.27
N ILE A 65 -10.60 -5.57 -3.93
CA ILE A 65 -9.21 -5.48 -3.44
C ILE A 65 -8.79 -4.02 -3.25
N ARG A 66 -9.08 -3.14 -4.21
CA ARG A 66 -8.79 -1.70 -4.09
C ARG A 66 -9.55 -1.05 -2.94
N SER A 67 -10.79 -1.45 -2.72
CA SER A 67 -11.63 -0.94 -1.64
C SER A 67 -11.05 -1.33 -0.27
N ILE A 68 -10.67 -2.60 -0.08
CA ILE A 68 -10.01 -3.08 1.15
C ILE A 68 -8.72 -2.30 1.42
N ALA A 69 -7.86 -2.16 0.40
CA ALA A 69 -6.62 -1.39 0.51
C ALA A 69 -6.88 0.07 0.92
N SER A 70 -7.93 0.69 0.38
CA SER A 70 -8.28 2.09 0.67
C SER A 70 -8.86 2.28 2.07
N ILE A 71 -9.73 1.36 2.51
CA ILE A 71 -10.36 1.39 3.84
C ILE A 71 -9.30 1.24 4.94
N GLU A 72 -8.38 0.29 4.77
CA GLU A 72 -7.38 -0.06 5.80
C GLU A 72 -6.07 0.74 5.66
N GLY A 73 -5.95 1.60 4.64
CA GLY A 73 -4.72 2.35 4.36
C GLY A 73 -3.52 1.45 4.01
N LEU A 74 -3.77 0.30 3.37
CA LEU A 74 -2.76 -0.68 3.00
C LEU A 74 -2.40 -0.59 1.52
N SER A 75 -1.21 -1.06 1.16
CA SER A 75 -0.87 -1.22 -0.26
C SER A 75 -1.59 -2.44 -0.85
N ILE A 76 -2.00 -2.36 -2.11
CA ILE A 76 -2.57 -3.50 -2.84
C ILE A 76 -1.61 -4.70 -2.81
N ARG A 77 -0.30 -4.44 -2.85
CA ARG A 77 0.75 -5.46 -2.72
C ARG A 77 0.64 -6.23 -1.41
N ASP A 78 0.41 -5.55 -0.29
CA ASP A 78 0.32 -6.22 1.01
C ASP A 78 -0.96 -7.05 1.12
N VAL A 79 -2.08 -6.53 0.60
CA VAL A 79 -3.36 -7.28 0.54
C VAL A 79 -3.21 -8.56 -0.28
N ILE A 80 -2.61 -8.46 -1.48
CA ILE A 80 -2.34 -9.63 -2.33
C ILE A 80 -1.34 -10.58 -1.65
N GLY A 81 -0.32 -10.05 -0.98
CA GLY A 81 0.67 -10.84 -0.24
C GLY A 81 0.05 -11.72 0.83
N VAL A 82 -0.92 -11.19 1.59
CA VAL A 82 -1.69 -11.98 2.56
C VAL A 82 -2.46 -13.10 1.85
N GLY A 83 -3.13 -12.79 0.74
CA GLY A 83 -3.86 -13.79 -0.05
C GLY A 83 -2.96 -14.94 -0.55
N ILE A 84 -1.75 -14.63 -1.02
CA ILE A 84 -0.77 -15.64 -1.46
C ILE A 84 -0.38 -16.56 -0.30
N ASN A 85 -0.06 -16.01 0.86
CA ASN A 85 0.28 -16.81 2.04
C ASN A 85 -0.88 -17.71 2.48
N MET A 86 -2.12 -17.19 2.49
CA MET A 86 -3.30 -17.97 2.83
C MET A 86 -3.50 -19.17 1.90
N VAL A 87 -3.25 -19.00 0.60
CA VAL A 87 -3.34 -20.11 -0.37
C VAL A 87 -2.29 -21.18 -0.11
N ILE A 88 -1.04 -20.79 0.18
CA ILE A 88 0.05 -21.71 0.51
C ILE A 88 -0.30 -22.49 1.80
N GLU A 89 -0.67 -21.78 2.86
CA GLU A 89 -1.03 -22.40 4.14
C GLU A 89 -2.21 -23.34 4.00
N LYS A 90 -3.24 -22.98 3.22
CA LYS A 90 -4.40 -23.84 2.96
C LYS A 90 -3.96 -25.13 2.24
N TYR A 91 -3.09 -25.01 1.24
CA TYR A 91 -2.58 -26.17 0.52
C TYR A 91 -1.79 -27.11 1.45
N GLU A 92 -0.87 -26.56 2.23
CA GLU A 92 0.01 -27.32 3.13
C GLU A 92 -0.76 -28.02 4.25
N LYS A 93 -1.84 -27.41 4.75
CA LYS A 93 -2.73 -28.05 5.73
C LYS A 93 -3.37 -29.33 5.21
N SER A 94 -3.75 -29.38 3.93
CA SER A 94 -4.43 -30.54 3.33
C SER A 94 -3.48 -31.56 2.69
N HIS A 95 -2.32 -31.12 2.20
CA HIS A 95 -1.42 -31.95 1.38
C HIS A 95 -0.04 -32.18 2.02
N GLY A 96 0.24 -31.56 3.16
CA GLY A 96 1.56 -31.53 3.78
C GLY A 96 2.49 -30.49 3.13
N ALA A 97 3.70 -30.38 3.67
CA ALA A 97 4.67 -29.38 3.24
C ALA A 97 5.00 -29.48 1.74
N ILE A 98 5.00 -28.34 1.03
CA ILE A 98 5.23 -28.29 -0.41
C ILE A 98 6.66 -28.72 -0.72
N HIS A 99 6.81 -29.94 -1.23
CA HIS A 99 8.07 -30.44 -1.77
C HIS A 99 7.85 -30.81 -3.23
N VAL A 100 8.56 -30.15 -4.15
CA VAL A 100 8.43 -30.38 -5.59
C VAL A 100 9.01 -31.76 -5.93
N LYS A 101 8.17 -32.81 -5.88
CA LYS A 101 8.59 -34.18 -6.21
C LYS A 101 8.15 -34.61 -7.62
N LYS A 102 6.93 -34.29 -8.05
CA LYS A 102 6.41 -34.49 -9.43
C LYS A 102 5.28 -33.50 -9.74
N LYS A 103 5.14 -33.09 -11.01
CA LYS A 103 4.01 -32.26 -11.48
C LYS A 103 2.72 -33.07 -11.41
N GLN A 104 1.75 -32.63 -10.61
CA GLN A 104 0.37 -33.13 -10.67
C GLN A 104 -0.47 -32.15 -11.49
N LYS A 105 -1.24 -32.66 -12.47
CA LYS A 105 -2.23 -31.86 -13.18
C LYS A 105 -3.48 -31.83 -12.30
N GLY A 106 -3.72 -30.71 -11.62
CA GLY A 106 -4.84 -30.55 -10.71
C GLY A 106 -5.86 -29.52 -11.21
N ASN A 107 -7.09 -29.68 -10.76
CA ASN A 107 -8.16 -28.69 -10.89
C ASN A 107 -8.14 -27.78 -9.66
N ILE A 108 -8.13 -26.45 -9.85
CA ILE A 108 -8.00 -25.48 -8.76
C ILE A 108 -9.15 -25.62 -7.74
N ASP A 109 -10.35 -25.93 -8.21
CA ASP A 109 -11.54 -26.03 -7.36
C ASP A 109 -11.51 -27.30 -6.51
N GLU A 110 -10.90 -28.37 -7.00
CA GLU A 110 -10.74 -29.64 -6.27
C GLU A 110 -9.63 -29.55 -5.22
N ILE A 111 -8.58 -28.77 -5.48
CA ILE A 111 -7.42 -28.63 -4.58
C ILE A 111 -7.80 -27.87 -3.30
N PHE A 112 -8.73 -26.93 -3.40
CA PHE A 112 -9.07 -26.00 -2.32
C PHE A 112 -10.55 -26.09 -1.89
N GLN A 113 -11.21 -27.24 -2.03
CA GLN A 113 -12.52 -27.46 -1.38
C GLN A 113 -12.43 -27.29 0.14
#